data_AF-A0A2T6VB22-F1
#
_entry.id   AF-A0A2T6VB22-F1
#
_cell.length_a   1.000
_cell.length_b   1.000
_cell.length_c   1.000
_cell.angle_alpha   90.00
_cell.angle_beta   90.00
_cell.angle_gamma   90.00
#
_symmetry.space_group_name_H-M   'P 1'
#
loop_
_entity.id
_entity.type
_entity.pdbx_description
1 polymer ?
#
loop_
_entity_poly.entity_id
_entity_poly.type
_entity_poly.pdbx_seq_one_letter_code
_entity_poly.pdbx_strand_id
1 'polypeptide(L)' 'MNVESFNLDHTKVKAPYVRVADRKKGANGDLIVKYDVRFKQPNKDHMD' A
#
# COMPACT_ATOMS: atom_id res chain seq x y z
N MET A 1 0.71 6.02 -14.83
CA MET A 1 1.68 6.44 -13.79
C MET A 1 2.28 5.17 -13.18
N ASN A 2 3.61 5.04 -13.11
CA ASN A 2 4.31 3.76 -12.88
C ASN A 2 4.41 3.28 -11.41
N VAL A 3 3.63 3.86 -10.48
CA VAL A 3 3.73 3.55 -9.06
C VAL A 3 2.34 3.33 -8.46
N GLU A 4 2.05 2.10 -8.07
CA GLU A 4 0.76 1.60 -7.55
C GLU A 4 0.19 2.44 -6.40
N SER A 5 1.05 2.98 -5.53
CA SER A 5 0.62 3.84 -4.42
C SER A 5 -0.09 5.11 -4.87
N PHE A 6 0.19 5.65 -6.06
CA PHE A 6 -0.47 6.88 -6.55
C PHE A 6 -1.87 6.63 -7.14
N ASN A 7 -2.25 5.37 -7.39
CA ASN A 7 -3.59 5.03 -7.83
C ASN A 7 -4.57 4.85 -6.65
N LEU A 8 -4.08 4.81 -5.41
CA LEU A 8 -4.90 4.68 -4.22
C LEU A 8 -5.45 6.04 -3.79
N ASP A 9 -6.77 6.16 -3.68
CA ASP A 9 -7.40 7.35 -3.10
C ASP A 9 -7.19 7.39 -1.57
N HIS A 10 -6.22 8.18 -1.14
CA HIS A 10 -5.83 8.32 0.26
C HIS A 10 -6.88 9.01 1.14
N THR A 11 -7.92 9.63 0.56
CA THR A 11 -8.99 10.29 1.31
C THR A 11 -10.07 9.31 1.77
N LYS A 12 -10.20 8.17 1.08
CA LYS A 12 -11.23 7.16 1.35
C LYS A 12 -10.76 6.01 2.23
N VAL A 13 -9.45 5.92 2.49
CA VAL A 13 -8.90 4.87 3.36
C VAL A 13 -9.03 5.25 4.84
N LYS A 14 -9.22 4.25 5.70
CA LYS A 14 -9.34 4.42 7.15
C LYS A 14 -8.26 3.62 7.87
N ALA A 15 -7.23 4.30 8.38
CA ALA A 15 -6.17 3.70 9.18
C ALA A 15 -6.65 3.38 10.62
N PRO A 16 -6.05 2.38 11.31
CA PRO A 16 -4.99 1.50 10.82
C PRO A 16 -5.50 0.35 9.95
N TYR A 17 -4.72 -0.07 8.95
CA TYR A 17 -5.05 -1.21 8.10
C TYR A 17 -3.81 -1.92 7.52
N VAL A 18 -4.02 -3.16 7.06
CA VAL A 18 -3.07 -3.89 6.19
C VAL A 18 -3.76 -4.17 4.87
N ARG A 19 -3.22 -3.63 3.77
CA ARG A 19 -3.77 -3.79 2.41
C ARG A 19 -2.74 -4.46 1.52
N VAL A 20 -3.17 -5.38 0.65
CA VAL A 20 -2.33 -5.86 -0.44
C VAL A 20 -2.19 -4.73 -1.47
N ALA A 21 -0.99 -4.16 -1.56
CA ALA A 21 -0.69 -3.05 -2.45
C ALA A 21 -0.26 -3.53 -3.84
N ASP A 22 0.38 -4.69 -3.95
CA ASP A 22 0.85 -5.19 -5.25
C ASP A 22 1.05 -6.70 -5.17
N ARG A 23 0.91 -7.38 -6.32
CA ARG A 23 1.27 -8.79 -6.50
C ARG A 23 2.03 -8.91 -7.80
N LYS A 24 3.30 -9.29 -7.72
CA LYS A 24 4.18 -9.48 -8.87
C LYS A 24 4.67 -10.90 -8.93
N LYS A 25 4.71 -11.45 -10.13
CA LYS A 25 5.39 -12.71 -10.41
C LYS A 25 6.82 -12.40 -10.86
N GLY A 26 7.80 -12.97 -10.17
CA GLY A 26 9.19 -12.96 -10.57
C GLY A 26 9.39 -13.74 -11.86
N ALA A 27 10.51 -13.49 -12.55
CA ALA A 27 10.82 -14.12 -13.83
C ALA A 27 10.85 -15.65 -13.76
N ASN A 28 11.16 -16.21 -12.59
CA ASN A 28 11.25 -17.65 -12.35
C ASN A 28 9.97 -18.25 -11.72
N GLY A 29 8.88 -17.48 -11.67
CA GLY A 29 7.59 -17.93 -11.10
C GLY A 29 7.37 -17.57 -9.63
N ASP A 30 8.35 -16.93 -8.98
CA ASP A 30 8.24 -16.49 -7.57
C ASP A 30 7.11 -15.49 -7.38
N LEU A 31 6.40 -15.54 -6.25
CA LEU A 31 5.35 -14.58 -5.94
C LEU A 31 5.86 -13.52 -4.96
N ILE A 32 5.94 -12.27 -5.41
CA ILE A 32 6.25 -11.11 -4.60
C ILE A 32 4.94 -10.40 -4.28
N VAL A 33 4.59 -10.31 -2.99
CA VAL A 33 3.42 -9.56 -2.54
C VAL A 33 3.87 -8.34 -1.74
N LYS A 34 3.44 -7.16 -2.17
CA LYS A 34 3.68 -5.90 -1.44
C LYS A 34 2.46 -5.61 -0.58
N TYR A 35 2.70 -5.34 0.71
CA TYR A 35 1.66 -4.93 1.65
C TYR A 35 1.87 -3.47 2.06
N ASP A 36 0.78 -2.70 2.05
CA ASP A 36 0.68 -1.37 2.66
C ASP A 36 0.17 -1.58 4.09
N VAL A 37 1.11 -1.52 5.04
CA VAL A 37 0.82 -1.58 6.47
C VAL A 37 0.72 -0.13 6.96
N ARG A 38 -0.51 0.35 7.10
CA ARG A 38 -0.76 1.75 7.42
C ARG A 38 -1.19 1.90 8.86
N PHE A 39 -0.33 2.54 9.66
CA PHE A 39 -0.55 2.79 11.08
C PHE A 39 -1.35 4.07 11.34
N LYS A 40 -1.08 5.13 10.56
CA LYS A 40 -1.62 6.47 10.78
C LYS A 40 -2.50 6.91 9.62
N GLN A 41 -3.47 7.77 9.93
CA GLN A 41 -4.41 8.26 8.93
C GLN A 41 -3.71 9.27 8.01
N PRO A 42 -3.70 9.06 6.67
CA PRO A 42 -3.08 9.98 5.73
C PRO A 42 -3.55 11.42 5.93
N ASN A 43 -2.60 12.35 5.93
CA ASN A 43 -2.82 13.80 6.07
C ASN A 43 -3.56 14.23 7.36
N LYS A 44 -3.66 13.36 8.38
CA LYS A 44 -4.26 13.69 9.69
C LYS A 44 -3.36 13.39 10.87
N ASP A 45 -2.49 12.39 10.77
CA ASP A 45 -1.57 12.00 11.84
C ASP A 45 -0.29 11.37 11.26
N HIS A 46 0.80 11.36 12.02
CA HIS A 46 2.09 10.77 11.62
C HIS A 46 2.75 10.01 12.78
N MET A 47 3.85 9.31 12.49
CA MET A 47 4.69 8.68 13.51
C MET A 47 5.83 9.67 13.85
N ASP A 48 6.14 9.79 15.13
CA ASP A 48 7.27 10.58 15.65
C ASP A 48 8.62 9.90 15.39
#